data_AF-L8J4E8-F1
#
_entry.id   AF-L8J4E8-F1
#
_cell.length_a   1.000
_cell.length_b   1.000
_cell.length_c   1.000
_cell.angle_alpha   90.00
_cell.angle_beta   90.00
_cell.angle_gamma   90.00
#
_symmetry.space_group_name_H-M   'P 1'
#
loop_
_entity.id
_entity.type
_entity.pdbx_description
1 polymer ?
#
loop_
_entity_poly.entity_id
_entity_poly.type
_entity_poly.pdbx_seq_one_letter_code
_entity_poly.pdbx_strand_id
1 'polypeptide(L)'
;MFKKGQKYSRKEISSLIGGQIQGYMGTRQKKVIGVYLELSSNPNAPSEILCGSGKDIAKHGLWLSQQHEPVPIFLKRRTNEWEYQGVFSVSSTIVDESILENIRFQAGREYKLSRAIYLQEVSEQLEFAQQVIWSKALTRTQRAERLSQAETSPKTTEVKTTVYLRNPDVVAEALVRANGICEHCKKPAPFIRKSDNTPYLEVHHKLPLAQGGPDTVDNVLALCPNCHREAHFG
;
A
#
# COMPACT_ATOMS: atom_id res chain seq x y z
N MET A 1 -1.23 10.11 11.56
CA MET A 1 -1.54 8.81 10.95
C MET A 1 -1.26 7.72 11.96
N PHE A 2 -1.75 6.50 11.72
CA PHE A 2 -1.41 5.39 12.61
C PHE A 2 0.08 5.12 12.58
N LYS A 3 0.63 4.71 13.72
CA LYS A 3 2.04 4.30 13.88
C LYS A 3 2.04 2.87 14.40
N LYS A 4 2.81 1.99 13.76
CA LYS A 4 2.87 0.57 14.12
C LYS A 4 3.29 0.43 15.59
N GLY A 5 2.58 -0.44 16.33
CA GLY A 5 2.77 -0.62 17.77
C GLY A 5 2.13 0.46 18.66
N GLN A 6 1.64 1.57 18.10
CA GLN A 6 0.89 2.57 18.86
C GLN A 6 -0.55 2.11 19.10
N LYS A 7 -1.08 2.45 20.27
CA LYS A 7 -2.45 2.15 20.70
C LYS A 7 -3.38 3.32 20.44
N TYR A 8 -4.61 3.00 20.09
CA TYR A 8 -5.67 3.95 19.80
C TYR A 8 -6.99 3.49 20.42
N SER A 9 -7.81 4.45 20.83
CA SER A 9 -9.22 4.25 21.14
C SER A 9 -10.05 4.11 19.86
N ARG A 10 -11.26 3.56 19.99
CA ARG A 10 -12.20 3.48 18.84
C ARG A 10 -12.57 4.85 18.29
N LYS A 11 -12.65 5.86 19.17
CA LYS A 11 -12.93 7.26 18.79
C LYS A 11 -11.80 7.84 17.94
N GLU A 12 -10.55 7.63 18.34
CA GLU A 12 -9.37 8.08 17.58
C GLU A 12 -9.25 7.36 16.24
N ILE A 13 -9.53 6.06 16.19
CA ILE A 13 -9.53 5.34 14.91
C ILE A 13 -10.61 5.92 13.99
N SER A 14 -11.84 6.09 14.48
CA SER A 14 -12.93 6.67 13.70
C SER A 14 -12.61 8.08 13.19
N SER A 15 -11.98 8.93 13.99
CA SER A 15 -11.58 10.27 13.55
C SER A 15 -10.49 10.26 12.48
N LEU A 16 -9.68 9.20 12.41
CA LEU A 16 -8.57 9.08 11.46
C LEU A 16 -8.98 8.49 10.11
N ILE A 17 -9.88 7.51 10.07
CA ILE A 17 -10.31 6.81 8.83
C ILE A 17 -11.76 7.07 8.43
N GLY A 18 -12.56 7.67 9.32
CA GLY A 18 -14.00 7.86 9.17
C GLY A 18 -14.80 6.56 9.27
N GLY A 19 -16.04 6.61 8.82
CA GLY A 19 -16.95 5.45 8.76
C GLY A 19 -17.52 5.03 10.11
N GLN A 20 -18.40 4.03 10.08
CA GLN A 20 -18.98 3.46 11.28
C GLN A 20 -18.14 2.28 11.74
N ILE A 21 -17.73 2.33 13.00
CA ILE A 21 -17.00 1.24 13.63
C ILE A 21 -17.97 0.40 14.45
N GLN A 22 -18.15 -0.87 14.07
CA GLN A 22 -19.06 -1.79 14.76
C GLN A 22 -18.36 -3.13 15.03
N GLY A 23 -18.22 -3.50 16.30
CA GLY A 23 -17.63 -4.78 16.69
C GLY A 23 -16.21 -4.96 16.13
N TYR A 24 -16.00 -6.00 15.32
CA TYR A 24 -14.69 -6.42 14.81
C TYR A 24 -14.31 -5.83 13.43
N MET A 25 -15.19 -5.06 12.77
CA MET A 25 -14.86 -4.38 11.51
C MET A 25 -15.46 -2.97 11.41
N GLY A 26 -14.71 -2.08 10.78
CA GLY A 26 -15.14 -0.73 10.42
C GLY A 26 -15.59 -0.76 8.98
N THR A 27 -16.76 -0.20 8.67
CA THR A 27 -17.29 -0.22 7.31
C THR A 27 -17.73 1.15 6.83
N ARG A 28 -17.64 1.34 5.51
CA ARG A 28 -18.18 2.51 4.81
C ARG A 28 -18.59 2.09 3.41
N GLN A 29 -19.85 2.31 3.05
CA GLN A 29 -20.40 1.98 1.72
C GLN A 29 -20.06 0.53 1.27
N LYS A 30 -20.32 -0.46 2.14
CA LYS A 30 -20.04 -1.90 1.92
C LYS A 30 -18.55 -2.26 1.74
N LYS A 31 -17.62 -1.35 2.01
CA LYS A 31 -16.18 -1.63 2.10
C LYS A 31 -15.73 -1.76 3.54
N VAL A 32 -14.74 -2.63 3.77
CA VAL A 32 -14.07 -2.75 5.06
C VAL A 32 -12.95 -1.71 5.09
N ILE A 33 -13.00 -0.81 6.07
CA ILE A 33 -12.04 0.28 6.23
C ILE A 33 -11.11 0.10 7.43
N GLY A 34 -11.36 -0.92 8.25
CA GLY A 34 -10.57 -1.27 9.42
C GLY A 34 -10.98 -2.62 9.99
N VAL A 35 -10.00 -3.38 10.46
CA VAL A 35 -10.21 -4.69 11.06
C VAL A 35 -9.71 -4.66 12.50
N TYR A 36 -10.50 -5.19 13.42
CA TYR A 36 -10.27 -5.13 14.86
C TYR A 36 -10.37 -6.53 15.45
N LEU A 37 -9.24 -7.12 15.80
CA LEU A 37 -9.14 -8.53 16.15
C LEU A 37 -8.74 -8.71 17.62
N GLU A 38 -9.22 -9.80 18.20
CA GLU A 38 -8.76 -10.29 19.50
C GLU A 38 -7.99 -11.59 19.27
N LEU A 39 -6.80 -11.73 19.87
CA LEU A 39 -5.94 -12.90 19.69
C LEU A 39 -6.58 -14.19 20.23
N SER A 40 -7.44 -14.09 21.24
CA SER A 40 -8.23 -15.23 21.74
C SER A 40 -9.15 -15.83 20.66
N SER A 41 -9.56 -15.03 19.68
CA SER A 41 -10.40 -15.49 18.56
C SER A 41 -9.67 -15.64 17.25
N ASN A 42 -8.50 -15.01 17.10
CA ASN A 42 -7.68 -15.01 15.90
C ASN A 42 -6.22 -15.14 16.34
N PRO A 43 -5.77 -16.36 16.72
CA PRO A 43 -4.44 -16.57 17.30
C PRO A 43 -3.31 -16.19 16.36
N ASN A 44 -3.54 -16.32 15.04
CA ASN A 44 -2.58 -16.04 13.98
C ASN A 44 -2.75 -14.64 13.35
N ALA A 45 -3.50 -13.74 14.00
CA ALA A 45 -3.62 -12.36 13.53
C ALA A 45 -2.27 -11.62 13.65
N PRO A 46 -1.93 -10.70 12.73
CA PRO A 46 -2.76 -10.16 11.65
C PRO A 46 -2.73 -10.97 10.34
N SER A 47 -1.87 -11.99 10.21
CA SER A 47 -1.68 -12.77 8.97
C SER A 47 -2.86 -13.67 8.60
N GLU A 48 -3.71 -14.01 9.57
CA GLU A 48 -4.91 -14.83 9.36
C GLU A 48 -6.10 -14.26 10.16
N ILE A 49 -7.27 -14.28 9.54
CA ILE A 49 -8.55 -13.97 10.19
C ILE A 49 -9.48 -15.16 10.07
N LEU A 50 -9.98 -15.62 11.22
CA LEU A 50 -10.97 -16.70 11.31
C LEU A 50 -12.35 -16.10 11.50
N CYS A 51 -13.14 -16.10 10.43
CA CYS A 51 -14.50 -15.56 10.46
C CYS A 51 -15.48 -16.64 10.87
N GLY A 52 -16.21 -16.42 11.97
CA GLY A 52 -17.34 -17.26 12.38
C GLY A 52 -18.52 -17.22 11.39
N SER A 53 -19.49 -18.11 11.58
CA SER A 53 -20.69 -18.24 10.74
C SER A 53 -21.85 -17.31 11.11
N GLY A 54 -21.73 -16.52 12.19
CA GLY A 54 -22.74 -15.53 12.57
C GLY A 54 -23.01 -14.52 11.45
N LYS A 55 -24.27 -14.13 11.26
CA LYS A 55 -24.74 -13.36 10.08
C LYS A 55 -23.88 -12.15 9.73
N ASP A 56 -23.57 -11.29 10.69
CA ASP A 56 -22.73 -10.11 10.44
C ASP A 56 -21.27 -10.47 10.21
N ILE A 57 -20.74 -11.46 10.93
CA ILE A 57 -19.33 -11.91 10.82
C ILE A 57 -19.08 -12.48 9.43
N ALA A 58 -19.95 -13.39 8.99
CA ALA A 58 -19.88 -13.97 7.66
C ALA A 58 -20.00 -12.92 6.56
N LYS A 59 -20.92 -11.94 6.72
CA LYS A 59 -21.11 -10.83 5.78
C LYS A 59 -19.88 -9.94 5.66
N HIS A 60 -19.32 -9.47 6.77
CA HIS A 60 -18.15 -8.59 6.74
C HIS A 60 -16.89 -9.34 6.30
N GLY A 61 -16.75 -10.60 6.69
CA GLY A 61 -15.71 -11.48 6.18
C GLY A 61 -15.78 -11.65 4.65
N LEU A 62 -16.99 -11.78 4.10
CA LEU A 62 -17.19 -11.82 2.65
C LEU A 62 -16.74 -10.52 1.98
N TRP A 63 -17.15 -9.36 2.51
CA TRP A 63 -16.72 -8.06 1.97
C TRP A 63 -15.22 -7.90 2.00
N LEU A 64 -14.56 -8.28 3.11
CA LEU A 64 -13.10 -8.22 3.19
C LEU A 64 -12.45 -9.13 2.14
N SER A 65 -12.89 -10.39 2.02
CA SER A 65 -12.30 -11.35 1.07
C SER A 65 -12.46 -10.97 -0.40
N GLN A 66 -13.43 -10.10 -0.73
CA GLN A 66 -13.67 -9.62 -2.09
C GLN A 66 -13.03 -8.25 -2.36
N GLN A 67 -12.48 -7.60 -1.33
CA GLN A 67 -11.89 -6.27 -1.45
C GLN A 67 -10.42 -6.39 -1.85
N HIS A 68 -10.01 -5.63 -2.87
CA HIS A 68 -8.61 -5.53 -3.26
C HIS A 68 -7.85 -4.46 -2.45
N GLU A 69 -8.56 -3.43 -2.00
CA GLU A 69 -7.95 -2.35 -1.23
C GLU A 69 -7.42 -2.82 0.14
N PRO A 70 -6.19 -2.43 0.49
CA PRO A 70 -5.62 -2.74 1.79
C PRO A 70 -6.43 -2.17 2.96
N VAL A 71 -6.39 -2.86 4.10
CA VAL A 71 -7.08 -2.45 5.32
C VAL A 71 -6.12 -2.32 6.50
N PRO A 72 -6.34 -1.33 7.39
CA PRO A 72 -5.59 -1.24 8.63
C PRO A 72 -6.08 -2.31 9.60
N ILE A 73 -5.14 -3.00 10.24
CA ILE A 73 -5.47 -4.03 11.24
C ILE A 73 -5.04 -3.55 12.63
N PHE A 74 -5.93 -3.78 13.59
CA PHE A 74 -5.72 -3.47 14.99
C PHE A 74 -5.94 -4.69 15.86
N LEU A 75 -5.06 -4.90 16.83
CA LEU A 75 -5.21 -5.94 17.85
C LEU A 75 -5.66 -5.33 19.16
N LYS A 76 -6.66 -5.94 19.79
CA LYS A 76 -7.11 -5.55 21.13
C LYS A 76 -6.03 -5.90 22.15
N ARG A 77 -5.62 -4.92 22.95
CA ARG A 77 -4.73 -5.13 24.12
C ARG A 77 -5.51 -5.12 25.42
N ARG A 78 -6.43 -4.16 25.57
CA ARG A 78 -7.41 -4.08 26.65
C ARG A 78 -8.63 -3.27 26.21
N THR A 79 -9.59 -3.06 27.10
CA THR A 79 -10.75 -2.21 26.83
C THR A 79 -10.30 -0.84 26.33
N ASN A 80 -10.80 -0.47 25.15
CA ASN A 80 -10.47 0.78 24.46
C ASN A 80 -8.99 0.99 24.08
N GLU A 81 -8.18 -0.07 24.06
CA GLU A 81 -6.80 -0.02 23.55
C GLU A 81 -6.61 -0.99 22.39
N TRP A 82 -6.56 -0.41 21.18
CA TRP A 82 -6.37 -1.11 19.93
C TRP A 82 -5.01 -0.77 19.36
N GLU A 83 -4.11 -1.73 19.34
CA GLU A 83 -2.76 -1.55 18.83
C GLU A 83 -2.71 -1.74 17.32
N TYR A 84 -2.25 -0.74 16.60
CA TYR A 84 -2.12 -0.78 15.15
C TYR A 84 -0.97 -1.68 14.71
N GLN A 85 -1.26 -2.64 13.83
CA GLN A 85 -0.28 -3.61 13.32
C GLN A 85 0.26 -3.29 11.94
N GLY A 86 -0.33 -2.34 11.23
CA GLY A 86 0.01 -2.02 9.83
C GLY A 86 -1.19 -2.16 8.90
N VAL A 87 -0.90 -2.06 7.61
CA VAL A 87 -1.87 -2.19 6.53
C VAL A 87 -1.67 -3.52 5.80
N PHE A 88 -2.76 -4.23 5.54
CA PHE A 88 -2.74 -5.57 4.99
C PHE A 88 -3.68 -5.72 3.80
N SER A 89 -3.27 -6.50 2.81
CA SER A 89 -4.10 -6.91 1.68
C SER A 89 -4.42 -8.40 1.78
N VAL A 90 -5.62 -8.79 1.33
CA VAL A 90 -6.02 -10.20 1.25
C VAL A 90 -5.17 -10.90 0.21
N SER A 91 -4.50 -11.98 0.62
CA SER A 91 -3.70 -12.83 -0.27
C SER A 91 -4.50 -14.03 -0.76
N SER A 92 -5.28 -14.66 0.12
CA SER A 92 -6.15 -15.78 -0.24
C SER A 92 -7.31 -15.94 0.75
N THR A 93 -8.30 -16.74 0.39
CA THR A 93 -9.44 -17.05 1.26
C THR A 93 -9.86 -18.50 1.08
N ILE A 94 -10.09 -19.20 2.19
CA ILE A 94 -10.60 -20.57 2.24
C ILE A 94 -12.08 -20.52 2.62
N VAL A 95 -12.91 -21.23 1.85
CA VAL A 95 -14.34 -21.41 2.11
C VAL A 95 -14.76 -22.90 2.10
N ASP A 96 -13.85 -23.81 1.78
CA ASP A 96 -14.12 -25.24 1.80
C ASP A 96 -14.41 -25.71 3.24
N GLU A 97 -15.56 -26.36 3.43
CA GLU A 97 -16.05 -26.71 4.76
C GLU A 97 -15.14 -27.73 5.48
N SER A 98 -14.57 -28.69 4.75
CA SER A 98 -13.68 -29.69 5.34
C SER A 98 -12.37 -29.08 5.82
N ILE A 99 -11.81 -28.17 5.03
CA ILE A 99 -10.58 -27.45 5.40
C ILE A 99 -10.87 -26.50 6.56
N LEU A 100 -12.01 -25.79 6.54
CA LEU A 100 -12.40 -24.88 7.61
C LEU A 100 -12.61 -25.60 8.95
N GLU A 101 -13.18 -26.81 8.95
CA GLU A 101 -13.31 -27.61 10.18
C GLU A 101 -11.94 -28.00 10.74
N ASN A 102 -10.98 -28.36 9.89
CA ASN A 102 -9.59 -28.62 10.33
C ASN A 102 -8.94 -27.38 10.95
N ILE A 103 -9.05 -26.22 10.29
CA ILE A 103 -8.54 -24.94 10.80
C ILE A 103 -9.22 -24.58 12.12
N ARG A 104 -10.55 -24.73 12.20
CA ARG A 104 -11.35 -24.47 13.40
C ARG A 104 -10.86 -25.30 14.58
N PHE A 105 -10.66 -26.61 14.36
CA PHE A 105 -10.18 -27.54 15.39
C PHE A 105 -8.78 -27.16 15.87
N GLN A 106 -7.84 -26.93 14.94
CA GLN A 106 -6.47 -26.53 15.27
C GLN A 106 -6.41 -25.20 16.04
N ALA A 107 -7.28 -24.25 15.70
CA ALA A 107 -7.37 -22.96 16.37
C ALA A 107 -8.15 -23.01 17.70
N GLY A 108 -8.64 -24.18 18.14
CA GLY A 108 -9.42 -24.33 19.38
C GLY A 108 -10.74 -23.56 19.38
N ARG A 109 -11.39 -23.43 18.21
CA ARG A 109 -12.61 -22.61 18.05
C ARG A 109 -13.87 -23.46 18.23
N GLU A 110 -14.72 -23.06 19.17
CA GLU A 110 -16.01 -23.74 19.40
C GLU A 110 -17.02 -23.51 18.29
N TYR A 111 -17.00 -22.34 17.66
CA TYR A 111 -17.99 -21.94 16.66
C TYR A 111 -17.54 -22.25 15.23
N LYS A 112 -18.50 -22.66 14.39
CA LYS A 112 -18.30 -22.89 12.96
C LYS A 112 -17.73 -21.66 12.26
N LEU A 113 -16.76 -21.89 11.37
CA LEU A 113 -16.19 -20.85 10.53
C LEU A 113 -16.97 -20.72 9.21
N SER A 114 -17.11 -19.50 8.72
CA SER A 114 -17.59 -19.21 7.37
C SER A 114 -16.45 -19.03 6.36
N ARG A 115 -15.26 -18.66 6.83
CA ARG A 115 -14.05 -18.48 6.02
C ARG A 115 -12.80 -18.32 6.90
N ALA A 116 -11.66 -18.65 6.32
CA ALA A 116 -10.34 -18.22 6.79
C ALA A 116 -9.74 -17.28 5.73
N ILE A 117 -9.29 -16.09 6.14
CA ILE A 117 -8.72 -15.07 5.25
C ILE A 117 -7.25 -14.93 5.58
N TYR A 118 -6.39 -15.14 4.59
CA TYR A 118 -4.96 -14.91 4.71
C TYR A 118 -4.61 -13.53 4.18
N LEU A 119 -3.67 -12.90 4.87
CA LEU A 119 -3.32 -11.50 4.68
C LEU A 119 -1.81 -11.35 4.57
N GLN A 120 -1.38 -10.38 3.77
CA GLN A 120 0.01 -9.96 3.67
C GLN A 120 0.12 -8.48 3.99
N GLU A 121 1.14 -8.12 4.77
CA GLU A 121 1.46 -6.72 5.03
C GLU A 121 1.90 -6.06 3.72
N VAL A 122 1.38 -4.87 3.45
CA VAL A 122 1.73 -4.13 2.23
C VAL A 122 3.05 -3.38 2.41
N SER A 123 3.67 -2.97 1.31
CA SER A 123 4.86 -2.12 1.36
C SER A 123 4.55 -0.75 1.99
N GLU A 124 5.57 -0.09 2.55
CA GLU A 124 5.44 1.25 3.14
C GLU A 124 4.84 2.28 2.16
N GLN A 125 5.19 2.17 0.87
CA GLN A 125 4.64 3.06 -0.16
C GLN A 125 3.13 2.86 -0.34
N LEU A 126 2.67 1.60 -0.35
CA LEU A 126 1.26 1.29 -0.50
C LEU A 126 0.46 1.62 0.77
N GLU A 127 1.05 1.39 1.95
CA GLU A 127 0.51 1.86 3.22
C GLU A 127 0.35 3.40 3.20
N PHE A 128 1.39 4.15 2.81
CA PHE A 128 1.32 5.61 2.72
C PHE A 128 0.25 6.08 1.71
N ALA A 129 0.15 5.44 0.55
CA ALA A 129 -0.91 5.75 -0.43
C ALA A 129 -2.32 5.53 0.17
N GLN A 130 -2.51 4.41 0.88
CA GLN A 130 -3.78 4.09 1.54
C GLN A 130 -4.11 5.10 2.66
N GLN A 131 -3.08 5.51 3.40
CA GLN A 131 -3.12 6.55 4.41
C GLN A 131 -3.58 7.92 3.82
N VAL A 132 -3.11 8.28 2.63
CA VAL A 132 -3.58 9.47 1.89
C VAL A 132 -5.05 9.33 1.49
N ILE A 133 -5.50 8.16 1.03
CA ILE A 133 -6.91 7.90 0.70
C ILE A 133 -7.82 8.15 1.92
N TRP A 134 -7.44 7.65 3.10
CA TRP A 134 -8.20 7.91 4.32
C TRP A 134 -8.24 9.39 4.69
N SER A 135 -7.11 10.10 4.55
CA SER A 135 -7.05 11.55 4.79
C SER A 135 -7.96 12.34 3.84
N LYS A 136 -8.04 11.94 2.56
CA LYS A 136 -8.92 12.55 1.55
C LYS A 136 -10.40 12.30 1.84
N ALA A 137 -10.75 11.21 2.52
CA ALA A 137 -12.12 10.92 2.92
C ALA A 137 -12.63 11.81 4.07
N LEU A 138 -11.74 12.55 4.75
CA LEU A 138 -12.10 13.54 5.77
C LEU A 138 -12.44 14.89 5.13
N THR A 139 -13.07 15.78 5.91
CA THR A 139 -13.32 17.17 5.47
C THR A 139 -12.04 18.01 5.54
N ARG A 140 -12.04 19.17 4.86
CA ARG A 140 -10.94 20.14 4.95
C ARG A 140 -10.71 20.59 6.39
N THR A 141 -11.78 20.85 7.15
CA THR A 141 -11.72 21.27 8.56
C THR A 141 -11.08 20.21 9.43
N GLN A 142 -11.49 18.95 9.29
CA GLN A 142 -10.89 17.83 10.04
C GLN A 142 -9.40 17.65 9.73
N ARG A 143 -8.98 17.82 8.47
CA ARG A 143 -7.57 17.79 8.11
C ARG A 143 -6.80 18.98 8.70
N ALA A 144 -7.37 20.19 8.68
CA ALA A 144 -6.73 21.39 9.21
C ALA A 144 -6.49 21.29 10.73
N GLU A 145 -7.47 20.79 11.48
CA GLU A 145 -7.35 20.53 12.92
C GLU A 145 -6.25 19.50 13.23
N ARG A 146 -6.14 18.44 12.42
CA ARG A 146 -5.04 17.48 12.57
C ARG A 146 -3.67 18.07 12.27
N LEU A 147 -3.59 19.00 11.31
CA LEU A 147 -2.34 19.66 10.93
C LEU A 147 -1.88 20.67 11.99
N SER A 148 -2.79 21.33 12.71
CA SER A 148 -2.42 22.28 13.77
C SER A 148 -1.78 21.63 14.99
N GLN A 149 -2.02 20.33 15.19
CA GLN A 149 -1.44 19.53 16.28
C GLN A 149 -0.29 18.62 15.82
N ALA A 150 0.08 18.68 14.52
CA ALA A 150 1.10 17.80 13.97
C ALA A 150 2.50 18.38 14.17
N GLU A 151 3.47 17.49 14.39
CA GLU A 151 4.88 17.84 14.32
C GLU A 151 5.20 18.30 12.88
N THR A 152 5.75 19.50 12.75
CA THR A 152 6.05 20.14 11.45
C THR A 152 7.37 19.65 10.87
N SER A 153 8.27 19.15 11.71
CA SER A 153 9.56 18.60 11.29
C SER A 153 9.37 17.15 10.82
N PRO A 154 9.71 16.82 9.55
CA PRO A 154 9.63 15.46 9.06
C PRO A 154 10.71 14.60 9.73
N LYS A 155 10.36 13.34 10.00
CA LYS A 155 11.33 12.34 10.44
C LYS A 155 12.12 11.83 9.24
N THR A 156 13.41 11.60 9.44
CA THR A 156 14.29 11.01 8.43
C THR A 156 14.61 9.55 8.79
N THR A 157 14.97 8.78 7.77
CA THR A 157 15.47 7.41 7.91
C THR A 157 16.57 7.22 6.88
N GLU A 158 17.69 6.63 7.30
CA GLU A 158 18.77 6.29 6.40
C GLU A 158 18.43 5.03 5.62
N VAL A 159 18.63 5.07 4.31
CA VAL A 159 18.45 3.92 3.42
C VAL A 159 19.76 3.62 2.68
N LYS A 160 20.17 2.37 2.68
CA LYS A 160 21.27 1.89 1.82
C LYS A 160 20.70 1.49 0.46
N THR A 161 21.26 2.02 -0.62
CA THR A 161 20.84 1.70 -1.98
C THR A 161 22.02 1.22 -2.82
N THR A 162 21.73 0.35 -3.77
CA THR A 162 22.70 -0.08 -4.79
C THR A 162 22.46 0.73 -6.05
N VAL A 163 23.52 1.32 -6.60
CA VAL A 163 23.46 2.13 -7.82
C VAL A 163 24.40 1.54 -8.86
N TYR A 164 23.94 1.48 -10.10
CA TYR A 164 24.76 1.07 -11.24
C TYR A 164 25.47 2.30 -11.81
N LEU A 165 26.79 2.21 -11.96
CA LEU A 165 27.58 3.22 -12.66
C LEU A 165 27.30 3.07 -14.17
N ARG A 166 26.72 4.11 -14.75
CA ARG A 166 26.37 4.14 -16.18
C ARG A 166 27.50 4.72 -17.00
N ASN A 167 27.67 4.22 -18.21
CA ASN A 167 28.58 4.78 -19.20
C ASN A 167 28.02 6.12 -19.70
N PRO A 168 28.72 7.25 -19.47
CA PRO A 168 28.25 8.56 -19.90
C PRO A 168 28.07 8.66 -21.42
N ASP A 169 28.87 7.94 -22.21
CA ASP A 169 28.79 8.00 -23.68
C ASP A 169 27.51 7.36 -24.20
N VAL A 170 27.03 6.29 -23.57
CA VAL A 170 25.73 5.67 -23.90
C VAL A 170 24.58 6.65 -23.65
N VAL A 171 24.64 7.37 -22.54
CA VAL A 171 23.63 8.39 -22.19
C VAL A 171 23.69 9.56 -23.17
N ALA A 172 24.87 10.08 -23.45
CA ALA A 172 25.08 11.19 -24.38
C ALA A 172 24.58 10.85 -25.78
N GLU A 173 24.97 9.69 -26.32
CA GLU A 173 24.57 9.23 -27.65
C GLU A 173 23.05 9.09 -27.76
N ALA A 174 22.39 8.53 -26.76
CA ALA A 174 20.92 8.42 -26.75
C ALA A 174 20.24 9.80 -26.76
N LEU A 175 20.76 10.77 -26.03
CA LEU A 175 20.20 12.14 -25.98
C LEU A 175 20.43 12.89 -27.30
N VAL A 176 21.62 12.76 -27.90
CA VAL A 176 21.94 13.34 -29.21
C VAL A 176 21.03 12.75 -30.29
N ARG A 177 20.94 11.40 -30.35
CA ARG A 177 20.05 10.67 -31.27
C ARG A 177 18.59 11.15 -31.18
N ALA A 178 18.11 11.38 -29.96
CA ALA A 178 16.75 11.80 -29.72
C ALA A 178 16.46 13.25 -30.14
N ASN A 179 17.48 14.10 -30.24
CA ASN A 179 17.38 15.50 -30.66
C ASN A 179 16.23 16.27 -29.98
N GLY A 180 16.09 16.09 -28.66
CA GLY A 180 15.05 16.73 -27.85
C GLY A 180 13.62 16.23 -28.09
N ILE A 181 13.43 15.13 -28.82
CA ILE A 181 12.13 14.47 -29.02
C ILE A 181 12.10 13.14 -28.25
N CYS A 182 11.04 12.91 -27.48
CA CYS A 182 10.84 11.66 -26.77
C CYS A 182 10.74 10.48 -27.76
N GLU A 183 11.56 9.44 -27.56
CA GLU A 183 11.60 8.28 -28.46
C GLU A 183 10.35 7.38 -28.34
N HIS A 184 9.52 7.54 -27.31
CA HIS A 184 8.24 6.85 -27.16
C HIS A 184 7.06 7.64 -27.75
N CYS A 185 6.66 8.74 -27.11
CA CYS A 185 5.47 9.50 -27.51
C CYS A 185 5.68 10.49 -28.66
N LYS A 186 6.93 10.63 -29.15
CA LYS A 186 7.32 11.51 -30.26
C LYS A 186 7.03 13.00 -30.04
N LYS A 187 6.75 13.42 -28.80
CA LYS A 187 6.59 14.82 -28.41
C LYS A 187 7.94 15.45 -28.05
N PRO A 188 8.10 16.77 -28.22
CA PRO A 188 9.29 17.47 -27.75
C PRO A 188 9.46 17.34 -26.23
N ALA A 189 10.69 17.50 -25.76
CA ALA A 189 11.00 17.58 -24.34
C ALA A 189 10.12 18.63 -23.64
N PRO A 190 9.67 18.37 -22.41
CA PRO A 190 8.71 19.23 -21.71
C PRO A 190 9.29 20.61 -21.35
N PHE A 191 10.61 20.72 -21.22
CA PHE A 191 11.29 21.98 -20.90
C PHE A 191 12.78 21.91 -21.29
N ILE A 192 13.43 23.07 -21.26
CA ILE A 192 14.87 23.24 -21.44
C ILE A 192 15.56 23.32 -20.06
N ARG A 193 16.64 22.55 -19.88
CA ARG A 193 17.45 22.55 -18.66
C ARG A 193 18.04 23.94 -18.41
N LYS A 194 17.91 24.43 -17.17
CA LYS A 194 18.55 25.68 -16.75
C LYS A 194 20.07 25.57 -16.64
N SER A 195 20.60 24.36 -16.43
CA SER A 195 22.03 24.12 -16.21
C SER A 195 22.88 24.29 -17.47
N ASP A 196 22.35 23.87 -18.62
CA ASP A 196 23.12 23.75 -19.87
C ASP A 196 22.32 24.15 -21.13
N ASN A 197 21.09 24.65 -20.96
CA ASN A 197 20.20 25.06 -22.04
C ASN A 197 19.83 23.94 -23.04
N THR A 198 19.85 22.68 -22.63
CA THR A 198 19.49 21.52 -23.47
C THR A 198 18.06 20.98 -23.20
N PRO A 199 17.40 20.31 -24.17
CA PRO A 199 16.11 19.64 -23.95
C PRO A 199 16.15 18.57 -22.85
N TYR A 200 15.21 18.58 -21.90
CA TYR A 200 15.17 17.60 -20.82
C TYR A 200 14.50 16.28 -21.23
N LEU A 201 15.30 15.23 -21.38
CA LEU A 201 14.88 13.83 -21.51
C LEU A 201 15.67 12.96 -20.51
N GLU A 202 15.10 11.82 -20.14
CA GLU A 202 15.67 10.82 -19.23
C GLU A 202 16.00 9.54 -20.02
N VAL A 203 17.23 9.03 -19.86
CA VAL A 203 17.65 7.80 -20.55
C VAL A 203 17.24 6.57 -19.73
N HIS A 204 16.49 5.69 -20.38
CA HIS A 204 15.87 4.48 -19.83
C HIS A 204 16.41 3.23 -20.51
N HIS A 205 16.81 2.22 -19.73
CA HIS A 205 17.19 0.91 -20.27
C HIS A 205 15.96 0.05 -20.55
N LYS A 206 15.81 -0.45 -21.79
CA LYS A 206 14.71 -1.33 -22.23
C LYS A 206 14.69 -2.63 -21.43
N LEU A 207 15.85 -3.29 -21.32
CA LEU A 207 16.10 -4.33 -20.32
C LEU A 207 16.81 -3.67 -19.13
N PRO A 208 16.18 -3.59 -17.93
CA PRO A 208 16.78 -2.92 -16.78
C PRO A 208 18.13 -3.52 -16.37
N LEU A 209 19.08 -2.65 -15.98
CA LEU A 209 20.38 -3.09 -15.46
C LEU A 209 20.25 -4.05 -14.26
N ALA A 210 19.26 -3.81 -13.39
CA ALA A 210 18.96 -4.66 -12.24
C ALA A 210 18.47 -6.08 -12.61
N GLN A 211 18.07 -6.29 -13.87
CA GLN A 211 17.67 -7.58 -14.42
C GLN A 211 18.73 -8.16 -15.38
N GLY A 212 19.97 -7.63 -15.33
CA GLY A 212 21.07 -8.08 -16.17
C GLY A 212 21.13 -7.45 -17.56
N GLY A 213 20.41 -6.34 -17.79
CA GLY A 213 20.48 -5.60 -19.05
C GLY A 213 21.86 -4.98 -19.31
N PRO A 214 22.35 -4.97 -20.56
CA PRO A 214 23.62 -4.34 -20.89
C PRO A 214 23.49 -2.81 -20.95
N ASP A 215 24.56 -2.10 -20.58
CA ASP A 215 24.62 -0.65 -20.72
C ASP A 215 25.14 -0.26 -22.12
N THR A 216 24.25 -0.31 -23.10
CA THR A 216 24.56 -0.07 -24.53
C THR A 216 23.52 0.85 -25.17
N VAL A 217 23.92 1.54 -26.25
CA VAL A 217 23.06 2.46 -27.01
C VAL A 217 21.79 1.78 -27.54
N ASP A 218 21.88 0.50 -27.89
CA ASP A 218 20.76 -0.30 -28.39
C ASP A 218 19.74 -0.64 -27.30
N ASN A 219 20.21 -0.77 -26.05
CA ASN A 219 19.37 -1.09 -24.90
C ASN A 219 18.78 0.16 -24.24
N VAL A 220 18.98 1.36 -24.77
CA VAL A 220 18.45 2.60 -24.16
C VAL A 220 17.51 3.38 -25.05
N LEU A 221 16.61 4.13 -24.40
CA LEU A 221 15.70 5.10 -24.99
C LEU A 221 15.79 6.43 -24.24
N ALA A 222 15.77 7.55 -24.95
CA ALA A 222 15.58 8.87 -24.36
C ALA A 222 14.08 9.22 -24.29
N LEU A 223 13.55 9.33 -23.07
CA LEU A 223 12.13 9.48 -22.80
C LEU A 223 11.82 10.80 -22.09
N CYS A 224 10.64 11.36 -22.33
CA CYS A 224 10.15 12.43 -21.46
C CYS A 224 9.79 11.86 -20.07
N PRO A 225 9.72 12.67 -19.01
CA PRO A 225 9.44 12.20 -17.65
C PRO A 225 8.16 11.35 -17.54
N ASN A 226 7.12 11.70 -18.30
CA ASN A 226 5.86 10.97 -18.28
C ASN A 226 6.02 9.57 -18.86
N CYS A 227 6.59 9.45 -20.07
CA CYS A 227 6.84 8.14 -20.70
C CYS A 227 7.86 7.31 -19.94
N HIS A 228 8.84 7.95 -19.29
CA HIS A 228 9.81 7.25 -18.45
C HIS A 228 9.14 6.61 -17.22
N ARG A 229 8.20 7.33 -16.58
CA ARG A 229 7.42 6.80 -15.47
C ARG A 229 6.43 5.71 -15.92
N GLU A 230 5.74 5.90 -17.03
CA GLU A 230 4.87 4.89 -17.64
C GLU A 230 5.66 3.59 -17.94
N ALA A 231 6.88 3.68 -18.46
CA ALA A 231 7.73 2.50 -18.69
C ALA A 231 8.09 1.72 -17.41
N HIS A 232 8.10 2.39 -16.25
CA HIS A 232 8.36 1.74 -14.96
C HIS A 232 7.10 1.19 -14.28
N PHE A 233 5.94 1.83 -14.45
CA PHE A 233 4.77 1.60 -13.61
C PHE A 233 3.47 1.26 -14.35
N GLY A 234 3.38 1.51 -15.66
CA GLY A 234 2.13 1.48 -16.42
C GLY A 234 1.28 2.70 -16.14
#